data_AF-A0A0J7IIW8-F1
#
_entry.id   AF-A0A0J7IIW8-F1
#
_cell.length_a   1.000
_cell.length_b   1.000
_cell.length_c   1.000
_cell.angle_alpha   90.00
_cell.angle_beta   90.00
_cell.angle_gamma   90.00
#
_symmetry.space_group_name_H-M   'P 1'
#
loop_
_entity.id
_entity.type
_entity.pdbx_description
1 polymer ?
#
loop_
_entity_poly.entity_id
_entity_poly.type
_entity_poly.pdbx_seq_one_letter_code
_entity_poly.pdbx_strand_id
1 'polypeptide(L)'
;MEIFRLKILTIIKLLYFLRGLIILVILGIFCTLFYVVKFNDSSDLLFWILGVVAVLFGRNFFNYLKRVIISKAKHPLPLNLLYNILELGKPYYFGKDQFDPDEIIDDNQLPLTFYYINNHQHPILQFNKDKVLFHHQEYYWKNLNWKYFFYSENPYSSRPRGKYLIEFSATNQNNIRIKNKIEFEKMKAKENEVILLFIIHDLLFGTKASYYY
;
A
#
# COMPACT_ATOMS: atom_id res chain seq x y z
N MET A 1 -5.93 -6.20 23.21
CA MET A 1 -5.78 -7.66 23.13
C MET A 1 -5.53 -8.00 21.67
N GLU A 2 -4.30 -8.34 21.32
CA GLU A 2 -3.89 -8.78 19.98
C GLU A 2 -4.47 -10.18 19.74
N ILE A 3 -5.19 -10.38 18.64
CA ILE A 3 -5.88 -11.66 18.38
C ILE A 3 -5.31 -12.35 17.14
N PHE A 4 -4.65 -11.61 16.23
CA PHE A 4 -4.14 -12.16 14.98
C PHE A 4 -2.62 -11.99 14.84
N ARG A 5 -1.87 -13.06 15.16
CA ARG A 5 -0.46 -13.26 14.73
C ARG A 5 -0.39 -13.79 13.29
N LEU A 6 -1.08 -13.13 12.36
CA LEU A 6 -1.01 -13.47 10.95
C LEU A 6 0.04 -12.59 10.27
N LYS A 7 0.79 -13.16 9.34
CA LYS A 7 1.67 -12.39 8.44
C LYS A 7 0.86 -11.32 7.71
N ILE A 8 1.43 -10.14 7.51
CA ILE A 8 0.83 -9.01 6.81
C ILE A 8 0.31 -9.44 5.42
N LEU A 9 1.11 -10.23 4.69
CA LEU A 9 0.71 -10.75 3.37
C LEU A 9 -0.54 -11.62 3.44
N THR A 10 -0.67 -12.46 4.47
CA THR A 10 -1.84 -13.32 4.68
C THR A 10 -3.08 -12.46 4.95
N ILE A 11 -2.94 -11.41 5.75
CA ILE A 11 -4.05 -10.48 6.04
C ILE A 11 -4.48 -9.75 4.77
N ILE A 12 -3.54 -9.33 3.93
CA ILE A 12 -3.83 -8.68 2.64
C ILE A 12 -4.56 -9.62 1.69
N LYS A 13 -4.07 -10.86 1.53
CA LYS A 13 -4.73 -11.88 0.69
C LYS A 13 -6.16 -12.17 1.17
N LEU A 14 -6.35 -12.33 2.48
CA LEU A 14 -7.67 -12.54 3.10
C LEU A 14 -8.64 -11.42 2.74
N LEU A 15 -8.19 -10.16 2.82
CA LEU A 15 -9.03 -9.00 2.55
C LEU A 15 -9.31 -8.79 1.05
N TYR A 16 -8.37 -9.12 0.16
CA TYR A 16 -8.64 -9.22 -1.28
C TYR A 16 -9.71 -10.26 -1.58
N PHE A 17 -9.56 -11.45 -1.02
CA PHE A 17 -10.54 -12.53 -1.15
C PHE A 17 -11.92 -12.09 -0.64
N LEU A 18 -11.98 -11.46 0.54
CA LEU A 18 -13.20 -10.93 1.13
C LEU A 18 -13.87 -9.88 0.23
N ARG A 19 -13.08 -8.96 -0.35
CA ARG A 19 -13.59 -7.94 -1.28
C ARG A 19 -14.23 -8.61 -2.51
N GLY A 20 -13.55 -9.59 -3.10
CA GLY A 20 -14.06 -10.35 -4.23
C GLY A 20 -15.34 -11.11 -3.88
N LEU A 21 -15.38 -11.75 -2.71
CA LEU A 21 -16.55 -12.48 -2.23
C LEU A 21 -17.77 -11.56 -2.04
N ILE A 22 -17.58 -10.37 -1.45
CA ILE A 22 -18.67 -9.38 -1.30
C ILE A 22 -19.21 -8.95 -2.67
N ILE A 23 -18.33 -8.69 -3.64
CA ILE A 23 -18.73 -8.33 -5.01
C ILE A 23 -19.54 -9.48 -5.65
N LEU A 24 -19.07 -10.72 -5.52
CA LEU A 24 -19.76 -11.90 -6.06
C LEU A 24 -21.14 -12.09 -5.44
N VAL A 25 -21.28 -11.90 -4.13
CA VAL A 25 -22.58 -11.99 -3.44
C VAL A 25 -23.54 -10.93 -3.96
N ILE A 26 -23.08 -9.68 -4.13
CA ILE A 26 -23.91 -8.59 -4.67
C ILE A 26 -24.35 -8.93 -6.10
N LEU A 27 -23.43 -9.35 -6.97
CA LEU A 27 -23.74 -9.76 -8.35
C LEU A 27 -24.72 -10.93 -8.40
N GLY A 28 -24.54 -11.94 -7.54
CA GLY A 28 -25.44 -13.08 -7.43
C GLY A 28 -26.86 -12.65 -7.08
N ILE A 29 -27.02 -11.75 -6.09
CA ILE A 29 -28.32 -11.18 -5.72
C ILE A 29 -28.94 -10.46 -6.93
N PHE A 30 -28.18 -9.64 -7.64
CA PHE A 30 -28.68 -8.96 -8.86
C PHE A 30 -29.13 -9.94 -9.94
N CYS A 31 -28.35 -10.99 -10.22
CA CYS A 31 -28.71 -12.01 -11.22
C CYS A 31 -30.02 -12.71 -10.84
N THR A 32 -30.18 -13.08 -9.56
CA THR A 32 -31.42 -13.72 -9.09
C THR A 32 -32.63 -12.79 -9.19
N LEU A 33 -32.47 -11.51 -8.82
CA LEU A 33 -33.53 -10.53 -8.92
C LEU A 33 -33.92 -10.24 -10.37
N PHE A 34 -32.94 -10.15 -11.28
CA PHE A 34 -33.19 -9.97 -12.71
C PHE A 34 -33.97 -11.14 -13.33
N TYR A 35 -33.71 -12.37 -12.87
CA TYR A 35 -34.41 -13.55 -13.35
C TYR A 35 -35.88 -13.62 -12.86
N VAL A 36 -36.13 -13.15 -11.63
CA VAL A 36 -37.45 -13.24 -10.99
C VAL A 36 -38.36 -12.06 -11.34
N VAL A 37 -37.81 -10.86 -11.54
CA VAL A 37 -38.59 -9.65 -11.80
C VAL A 37 -38.92 -9.54 -13.29
N LYS A 38 -40.22 -9.63 -13.63
CA LYS A 38 -40.73 -9.16 -14.92
C LYS A 38 -40.79 -7.63 -14.88
N PHE A 39 -39.88 -6.97 -15.58
CA PHE A 39 -39.79 -5.51 -15.66
C PHE A 39 -41.12 -4.91 -16.15
N ASN A 40 -41.75 -4.12 -15.27
CA ASN A 40 -42.91 -3.27 -15.53
C ASN A 40 -42.58 -1.88 -14.93
N ASP A 41 -43.07 -0.77 -15.49
CA ASP A 41 -42.57 0.60 -15.25
C ASP A 41 -42.24 1.00 -13.78
N SER A 42 -42.97 0.51 -12.77
CA SER A 42 -42.72 0.84 -11.36
C SER A 42 -41.75 -0.11 -10.63
N SER A 43 -41.54 -1.34 -11.11
CA SER A 43 -40.56 -2.28 -10.54
C SER A 43 -39.12 -1.88 -10.84
N ASP A 44 -38.92 -1.11 -11.90
CA ASP A 44 -37.61 -0.75 -12.43
C ASP A 44 -36.90 0.24 -11.50
N LEU A 45 -37.64 1.24 -11.00
CA LEU A 45 -37.12 2.24 -10.07
C LEU A 45 -36.75 1.60 -8.72
N LEU A 46 -37.60 0.71 -8.20
CA LEU A 46 -37.31 -0.04 -6.97
C LEU A 46 -36.08 -0.94 -7.09
N PHE A 47 -35.90 -1.60 -8.25
CA PHE A 47 -34.73 -2.41 -8.53
C PHE A 47 -33.44 -1.57 -8.53
N TRP A 48 -33.44 -0.41 -9.16
CA TRP A 48 -32.30 0.52 -9.13
C TRP A 48 -31.99 1.02 -7.72
N ILE A 49 -33.00 1.36 -6.92
CA ILE A 49 -32.82 1.79 -5.52
C ILE A 49 -32.19 0.66 -4.70
N LEU A 50 -32.74 -0.56 -4.77
CA LEU A 50 -32.20 -1.72 -4.05
C LEU A 50 -30.76 -2.00 -4.47
N GLY A 51 -30.45 -1.82 -5.75
CA GLY A 51 -29.11 -1.97 -6.26
C GLY A 51 -28.11 -0.98 -5.67
N VAL A 52 -28.47 0.31 -5.62
CA VAL A 52 -27.63 1.35 -5.00
C VAL A 52 -27.44 1.07 -3.50
N VAL A 53 -28.51 0.68 -2.79
CA VAL A 53 -28.46 0.34 -1.37
C VAL A 53 -27.54 -0.87 -1.13
N ALA A 54 -27.62 -1.92 -1.94
CA ALA A 54 -26.78 -3.09 -1.82
C ALA A 54 -25.29 -2.77 -2.01
N VAL A 55 -24.95 -1.93 -3.00
CA VAL A 55 -23.57 -1.49 -3.24
C VAL A 55 -23.05 -0.65 -2.06
N LEU A 56 -23.86 0.27 -1.54
CA LEU A 56 -23.50 1.07 -0.36
C LEU A 56 -23.30 0.20 0.88
N PHE A 57 -24.20 -0.76 1.11
CA PHE A 57 -24.10 -1.70 2.22
C PHE A 57 -22.84 -2.56 2.12
N GLY A 58 -22.58 -3.16 0.95
CA GLY A 58 -21.38 -3.96 0.72
C GLY A 58 -20.08 -3.18 0.94
N ARG A 59 -20.04 -1.92 0.48
CA ARG A 59 -18.90 -1.02 0.72
C ARG A 59 -18.72 -0.74 2.21
N ASN A 60 -19.80 -0.40 2.92
CA ASN A 60 -19.74 -0.09 4.36
C ASN A 60 -19.37 -1.31 5.20
N PHE A 61 -19.90 -2.48 4.84
CA PHE A 61 -19.59 -3.75 5.48
C PHE A 61 -18.12 -4.13 5.29
N PHE A 62 -17.59 -4.02 4.06
CA PHE A 62 -16.18 -4.24 3.78
C PHE A 62 -15.29 -3.30 4.60
N ASN A 63 -15.63 -2.01 4.63
CA ASN A 63 -14.89 -1.01 5.40
C ASN A 63 -14.90 -1.32 6.91
N TYR A 64 -16.04 -1.79 7.45
CA TYR A 64 -16.14 -2.21 8.85
C TYR A 64 -15.26 -3.42 9.15
N LEU A 65 -15.33 -4.48 8.34
CA LEU A 65 -14.50 -5.68 8.51
C LEU A 65 -13.01 -5.35 8.40
N LYS A 66 -12.63 -4.56 7.38
CA LYS A 66 -11.27 -4.04 7.22
C LYS A 66 -10.82 -3.32 8.49
N ARG A 67 -11.64 -2.42 9.03
CA ARG A 67 -11.32 -1.65 10.25
C ARG A 67 -11.03 -2.57 11.44
N VAL A 68 -11.85 -3.59 11.63
CA VAL A 68 -11.71 -4.57 12.74
C VAL A 68 -10.46 -5.42 12.57
N ILE A 69 -10.15 -5.85 11.35
CA ILE A 69 -8.96 -6.68 11.07
C ILE A 69 -7.69 -5.85 11.29
N ILE A 70 -7.63 -4.62 10.77
CA ILE A 70 -6.45 -3.76 10.92
C ILE A 70 -6.22 -3.39 12.38
N SER A 71 -7.25 -3.01 13.14
CA SER A 71 -7.10 -2.58 14.53
C SER A 71 -6.65 -3.69 15.49
N LYS A 72 -6.81 -4.96 15.08
CA LYS A 72 -6.44 -6.15 15.86
C LYS A 72 -5.17 -6.85 15.35
N ALA A 73 -4.59 -6.37 14.25
CA ALA A 73 -3.35 -6.90 13.71
C ALA A 73 -2.16 -6.53 14.61
N LYS A 74 -1.13 -7.39 14.64
CA LYS A 74 0.13 -7.09 15.33
C LYS A 74 0.79 -5.80 14.81
N HIS A 75 0.72 -5.59 13.49
CA HIS A 75 1.31 -4.45 12.79
C HIS A 75 0.25 -3.59 12.09
N PRO A 76 -0.56 -2.80 12.83
CA PRO A 76 -1.71 -2.09 12.28
C PRO A 76 -1.32 -0.95 11.32
N LEU A 77 -0.26 -0.21 11.62
CA LEU A 77 0.20 0.92 10.79
C LEU A 77 0.78 0.45 9.44
N PRO A 78 1.77 -0.47 9.38
CA PRO A 78 2.28 -1.00 8.10
C PRO A 78 1.17 -1.59 7.25
N LEU A 79 0.25 -2.33 7.87
CA LEU A 79 -0.88 -2.92 7.20
C LEU A 79 -1.78 -1.84 6.59
N ASN A 80 -2.16 -0.83 7.38
CA ASN A 80 -3.00 0.28 6.91
C ASN A 80 -2.40 1.07 5.73
N LEU A 81 -1.07 1.25 5.77
CA LEU A 81 -0.33 1.91 4.71
C LEU A 81 -0.37 1.09 3.41
N LEU A 82 -0.11 -0.22 3.47
CA LEU A 82 -0.24 -1.12 2.32
C LEU A 82 -1.65 -1.11 1.73
N TYR A 83 -2.68 -1.04 2.58
CA TYR A 83 -4.08 -0.88 2.13
C TYR A 83 -4.30 0.37 1.28
N ASN A 84 -3.62 1.46 1.62
CA ASN A 84 -3.75 2.73 0.92
C ASN A 84 -3.09 2.66 -0.47
N ILE A 85 -1.92 2.02 -0.59
CA ILE A 85 -1.25 1.80 -1.88
C ILE A 85 -2.08 0.89 -2.77
N LEU A 86 -2.55 -0.23 -2.22
CA LEU A 86 -3.28 -1.25 -2.96
C LEU A 86 -4.72 -0.81 -3.33
N GLU A 87 -5.08 0.45 -3.08
CA GLU A 87 -6.40 1.04 -3.32
C GLU A 87 -7.56 0.20 -2.73
N LEU A 88 -7.31 -0.47 -1.61
CA LEU A 88 -8.28 -1.30 -0.90
C LEU A 88 -9.15 -0.46 0.06
N GLY A 89 -9.54 0.74 -0.38
CA GLY A 89 -10.39 1.69 0.35
C GLY A 89 -9.64 2.65 1.27
N LYS A 90 -10.39 3.49 2.00
CA LYS A 90 -9.82 4.58 2.83
C LYS A 90 -8.88 4.02 3.93
N PRO A 91 -7.77 4.70 4.22
CA PRO A 91 -6.89 4.32 5.32
C PRO A 91 -7.54 4.66 6.68
N TYR A 92 -7.22 3.85 7.68
CA TYR A 92 -7.57 4.05 9.08
C TYR A 92 -6.30 4.04 9.94
N TYR A 93 -5.94 5.19 10.50
CA TYR A 93 -4.75 5.30 11.32
C TYR A 93 -5.00 4.63 12.68
N PHE A 94 -4.29 3.52 12.94
CA PHE A 94 -4.32 2.73 14.17
C PHE A 94 -2.89 2.42 14.61
N GLY A 95 -2.64 2.42 15.91
CA GLY A 95 -1.35 2.04 16.50
C GLY A 95 -0.50 3.22 16.97
N LYS A 96 0.72 2.91 17.42
CA LYS A 96 1.75 3.90 17.79
C LYS A 96 2.44 4.41 16.53
N ASP A 97 2.89 5.67 16.56
CA ASP A 97 3.64 6.31 15.46
C ASP A 97 5.06 5.71 15.27
N GLN A 98 5.52 4.93 16.24
CA GLN A 98 6.81 4.24 16.24
C GLN A 98 6.59 2.73 16.07
N PHE A 99 7.33 2.11 15.15
CA PHE A 99 7.34 0.67 14.88
C PHE A 99 8.78 0.18 14.79
N ASP A 100 8.99 -1.11 15.05
CA ASP A 100 10.29 -1.76 14.94
C ASP A 100 10.39 -2.49 13.57
N PRO A 101 11.26 -2.04 12.65
CA PRO A 101 11.46 -2.70 11.37
C PRO A 101 11.96 -4.14 11.52
N ASP A 102 12.81 -4.43 12.50
CA ASP A 102 13.39 -5.77 12.69
C ASP A 102 12.30 -6.77 13.09
N GLU A 103 11.36 -6.34 13.94
CA GLU A 103 10.20 -7.17 14.34
C GLU A 103 9.27 -7.46 13.14
N ILE A 104 9.02 -6.46 12.29
CA ILE A 104 8.19 -6.63 11.08
C ILE A 104 8.88 -7.59 10.10
N ILE A 105 10.18 -7.45 9.90
CA ILE A 105 10.96 -8.30 8.99
C ILE A 105 10.91 -9.75 9.47
N ASP A 106 11.16 -9.99 10.76
CA ASP A 106 11.17 -11.33 11.34
C ASP A 106 9.78 -11.99 11.27
N ASP A 107 8.74 -11.29 11.73
CA ASP A 107 7.37 -11.81 11.74
C ASP A 107 6.86 -12.19 10.34
N ASN A 108 7.30 -11.46 9.32
CA ASN A 108 6.86 -11.67 7.94
C ASN A 108 7.84 -12.53 7.13
N GLN A 109 8.99 -12.90 7.72
CA GLN A 109 10.09 -13.60 7.04
C GLN A 109 10.50 -12.87 5.74
N LEU A 110 10.62 -11.54 5.83
CA LEU A 110 11.04 -10.75 4.68
C LEU A 110 12.52 -11.00 4.39
N PRO A 111 12.93 -11.13 3.13
CA PRO A 111 14.34 -11.19 2.80
C PRO A 111 15.00 -9.86 3.23
N LEU A 112 16.07 -9.97 4.03
CA LEU A 112 16.85 -8.82 4.52
C LEU A 112 17.58 -8.08 3.41
N THR A 113 17.66 -8.68 2.23
CA THR A 113 18.28 -8.12 1.03
C THR A 113 17.22 -7.99 -0.05
N PHE A 114 16.93 -6.75 -0.45
CA PHE A 114 16.05 -6.44 -1.57
C PHE A 114 16.83 -5.83 -2.72
N TYR A 115 16.52 -6.26 -3.94
CA TYR A 115 17.09 -5.71 -5.16
C TYR A 115 16.02 -4.99 -5.94
N TYR A 116 16.20 -3.69 -6.16
CA TYR A 116 15.19 -2.86 -6.80
C TYR A 116 15.19 -2.95 -8.35
N ILE A 117 15.85 -3.95 -8.95
CA ILE A 117 15.91 -4.14 -10.42
C ILE A 117 15.88 -5.61 -10.81
N ASN A 118 15.25 -5.88 -11.97
CA ASN A 118 15.13 -7.16 -12.66
C ASN A 118 16.46 -7.82 -13.09
N ASN A 119 17.60 -7.30 -12.62
CA ASN A 119 18.93 -7.85 -12.87
C ASN A 119 19.67 -8.00 -11.53
N HIS A 120 19.58 -9.20 -10.97
CA HIS A 120 20.24 -9.57 -9.71
C HIS A 120 21.77 -9.45 -9.76
N GLN A 121 22.39 -9.42 -10.96
CA GLN A 121 23.83 -9.31 -11.12
C GLN A 121 24.34 -7.86 -10.98
N HIS A 122 23.47 -6.86 -11.22
CA HIS A 122 23.83 -5.43 -11.14
C HIS A 122 22.71 -4.59 -10.52
N PRO A 123 22.47 -4.73 -9.21
CA PRO A 123 21.44 -3.95 -8.55
C PRO A 123 21.83 -2.46 -8.50
N ILE A 124 21.02 -1.60 -9.11
CA ILE A 124 21.19 -0.15 -9.02
C ILE A 124 20.91 0.33 -7.60
N LEU A 125 19.93 -0.28 -6.91
CA LEU A 125 19.60 0.02 -5.52
C LEU A 125 19.29 -1.27 -4.78
N GLN A 126 20.00 -1.52 -3.69
CA GLN A 126 19.85 -2.68 -2.83
C GLN A 126 19.72 -2.24 -1.37
N PHE A 127 18.74 -2.79 -0.67
CA PHE A 127 18.51 -2.53 0.74
C PHE A 127 19.02 -3.71 1.55
N ASN A 128 19.91 -3.45 2.49
CA ASN A 128 20.38 -4.41 3.48
C ASN A 128 20.06 -3.89 4.88
N LYS A 129 20.24 -4.76 5.89
CA LYS A 129 19.94 -4.44 7.30
C LYS A 129 20.53 -3.10 7.76
N ASP A 130 21.82 -2.86 7.52
CA ASP A 130 22.52 -1.69 8.07
C ASP A 130 22.91 -0.64 7.01
N LYS A 131 22.72 -0.97 5.73
CA LYS A 131 23.23 -0.18 4.60
C LYS A 131 22.36 -0.29 3.35
N VAL A 132 22.43 0.74 2.54
CA VAL A 132 21.90 0.79 1.17
C VAL A 132 23.08 0.72 0.20
N LEU A 133 22.99 -0.17 -0.78
CA LEU A 133 23.93 -0.28 -1.89
C LEU A 133 23.35 0.45 -3.10
N PHE A 134 24.09 1.40 -3.65
CA PHE A 134 23.70 2.17 -4.83
C PHE A 134 24.79 2.10 -5.90
N HIS A 135 24.52 1.48 -7.06
CA HIS A 135 25.49 1.19 -8.12
C HIS A 135 26.87 0.76 -7.59
N HIS A 136 26.90 -0.18 -6.64
CA HIS A 136 28.11 -0.73 -5.95
C HIS A 136 28.71 0.11 -4.82
N GLN A 137 28.16 1.28 -4.50
CA GLN A 137 28.60 2.08 -3.35
C GLN A 137 27.72 1.85 -2.14
N GLU A 138 28.34 1.73 -0.96
CA GLU A 138 27.64 1.48 0.30
C GLU A 138 27.36 2.78 1.07
N TYR A 139 26.12 2.93 1.53
CA TYR A 139 25.66 4.06 2.35
C TYR A 139 24.96 3.53 3.60
N TYR A 140 25.43 3.94 4.77
CA TYR A 140 24.76 3.56 6.02
C TYR A 140 23.43 4.28 6.18
N TRP A 141 22.43 3.59 6.74
CA TRP A 141 21.12 4.16 7.03
C TRP A 141 21.18 5.47 7.82
N LYS A 142 22.04 5.53 8.84
CA LYS A 142 22.24 6.73 9.67
C LYS A 142 22.70 7.97 8.90
N ASN A 143 23.28 7.79 7.71
CA ASN A 143 23.79 8.88 6.87
C ASN A 143 22.81 9.23 5.74
N LEU A 144 21.71 8.49 5.59
CA LEU A 144 20.70 8.72 4.57
C LEU A 144 19.71 9.78 5.06
N ASN A 145 19.63 10.86 4.31
CA ASN A 145 18.60 11.87 4.44
C ASN A 145 17.55 11.67 3.37
N TRP A 146 16.29 11.59 3.78
CA TRP A 146 15.13 11.34 2.95
C TRP A 146 14.27 12.60 2.90
N LYS A 147 13.72 12.88 1.72
CA LYS A 147 12.79 13.99 1.48
C LYS A 147 11.60 13.50 0.69
N TYR A 148 10.41 13.60 1.24
CA TYR A 148 9.17 13.29 0.55
C TYR A 148 8.44 14.56 0.10
N PHE A 149 8.10 14.65 -1.18
CA PHE A 149 7.31 15.77 -1.68
C PHE A 149 6.47 15.40 -2.90
N PHE A 150 5.39 16.15 -3.08
CA PHE A 150 4.56 16.08 -4.29
C PHE A 150 5.13 17.03 -5.35
N TYR A 151 5.46 16.49 -6.51
CA TYR A 151 5.89 17.25 -7.67
C TYR A 151 4.75 17.32 -8.68
N SER A 152 4.33 18.53 -9.02
CA SER A 152 3.36 18.78 -10.09
C SER A 152 3.97 19.79 -11.06
N GLU A 153 3.91 19.49 -12.35
CA GLU A 153 4.30 20.43 -13.41
C GLU A 153 3.41 21.69 -13.39
N ASN A 154 2.15 21.55 -12.96
CA ASN A 154 1.22 22.66 -12.79
C ASN A 154 0.57 22.64 -11.39
N PRO A 155 1.29 23.15 -10.36
CA PRO A 155 0.84 23.07 -8.97
C PRO A 155 -0.37 23.97 -8.67
N TYR A 156 -0.61 25.02 -9.47
CA TYR A 156 -1.68 25.99 -9.26
C TYR A 156 -3.01 25.61 -9.94
N SER A 157 -3.07 24.49 -10.66
CA SER A 157 -4.33 24.02 -11.24
C SER A 157 -5.29 23.55 -10.14
N SER A 158 -6.61 23.66 -10.39
CA SER A 158 -7.65 23.22 -9.45
C SER A 158 -7.61 21.72 -9.13
N ARG A 159 -6.92 20.93 -9.97
CA ARG A 159 -6.62 19.51 -9.78
C ARG A 159 -5.19 19.22 -10.25
N PRO A 160 -4.17 19.52 -9.41
CA PRO A 160 -2.78 19.33 -9.81
C PRO A 160 -2.51 17.85 -10.09
N ARG A 161 -2.11 17.58 -11.33
CA ARG A 161 -1.62 16.27 -11.76
C ARG A 161 -0.12 16.25 -11.53
N GLY A 162 0.34 15.32 -10.71
CA GLY A 162 1.73 15.25 -10.31
C GLY A 162 2.07 13.87 -9.78
N LYS A 163 3.35 13.68 -9.49
CA LYS A 163 3.92 12.46 -8.95
C LYS A 163 4.41 12.70 -7.53
N TYR A 164 4.37 11.67 -6.70
CA TYR A 164 5.01 11.73 -5.40
C TYR A 164 6.44 11.23 -5.53
N LEU A 165 7.38 11.98 -4.97
CA LEU A 165 8.80 11.72 -5.08
C LEU A 165 9.38 11.48 -3.68
N ILE A 166 10.21 10.45 -3.54
CA ILE A 166 11.16 10.33 -2.45
C ILE A 166 12.53 10.68 -3.00
N GLU A 167 13.10 11.79 -2.56
CA GLU A 167 14.50 12.12 -2.77
C GLU A 167 15.32 11.54 -1.62
N PHE A 168 16.42 10.87 -1.92
CA PHE A 168 17.38 10.39 -0.93
C PHE A 168 18.76 10.92 -1.23
N SER A 169 19.47 11.28 -0.17
CA SER A 169 20.83 11.77 -0.26
C SER A 169 21.67 11.22 0.89
N ALA A 170 22.93 10.93 0.61
CA ALA A 170 23.85 10.42 1.63
C ALA A 170 25.28 10.72 1.22
N THR A 171 26.17 10.65 2.20
CA THR A 171 27.61 10.66 1.99
C THR A 171 28.19 9.38 2.59
N ASN A 172 28.98 8.65 1.80
CA ASN A 172 29.64 7.44 2.28
C ASN A 172 30.97 7.78 3.01
N GLN A 173 31.65 6.75 3.51
CA GLN A 173 32.93 6.89 4.20
C GLN A 173 34.04 7.49 3.32
N ASN A 174 33.94 7.31 2.00
CA ASN A 174 34.88 7.85 1.02
C ASN A 174 34.52 9.28 0.59
N ASN A 175 33.61 9.95 1.31
CA ASN A 175 33.10 11.29 1.03
C ASN A 175 32.39 11.43 -0.34
N ILE A 176 31.98 10.31 -0.93
CA ILE A 176 31.20 10.29 -2.17
C ILE A 176 29.74 10.54 -1.81
N ARG A 177 29.17 11.56 -2.45
CA ARG A 177 27.78 11.96 -2.24
C ARG A 177 26.88 11.31 -3.27
N ILE A 178 25.72 10.85 -2.81
CA ILE A 178 24.59 10.52 -3.67
C ILE A 178 23.45 11.46 -3.41
N LYS A 179 22.71 11.73 -4.48
CA LYS A 179 21.42 12.37 -4.45
C LYS A 179 20.59 11.80 -5.59
N ASN A 180 19.55 11.03 -5.28
CA ASN A 180 18.67 10.52 -6.31
C ASN A 180 17.21 10.48 -5.84
N LYS A 181 16.29 10.13 -6.74
CA LYS A 181 14.84 10.21 -6.55
C LYS A 181 14.19 8.88 -6.94
N ILE A 182 13.14 8.53 -6.22
CA ILE A 182 12.27 7.40 -6.49
C ILE A 182 10.88 7.98 -6.68
N GLU A 183 10.27 7.72 -7.84
CA GLU A 183 8.91 8.17 -8.13
C GLU A 183 7.88 7.12 -7.71
N PHE A 184 6.73 7.57 -7.21
CA PHE A 184 5.62 6.72 -6.79
C PHE A 184 4.31 7.12 -7.46
N GLU A 185 3.49 6.12 -7.75
CA GLU A 185 2.08 6.35 -8.05
C GLU A 185 1.32 6.75 -6.77
N LYS A 186 0.84 7.99 -6.78
CA LYS A 186 -0.17 8.58 -5.88
C LYS A 186 -0.31 7.97 -4.47
N MET A 187 0.61 8.30 -3.54
CA MET A 187 0.48 7.93 -2.13
C MET A 187 0.06 9.12 -1.26
N LYS A 188 -0.92 8.91 -0.36
CA LYS A 188 -1.22 9.84 0.74
C LYS A 188 -0.67 9.26 2.05
N ALA A 189 0.58 9.54 2.36
CA ALA A 189 1.24 9.09 3.60
C ALA A 189 2.27 10.13 4.08
N LYS A 190 2.61 10.12 5.36
CA LYS A 190 3.69 10.96 5.93
C LYS A 190 5.06 10.41 5.52
N GLU A 191 6.09 11.23 5.49
CA GLU A 191 7.43 10.90 4.99
C GLU A 191 8.01 9.55 5.49
N ASN A 192 7.99 9.30 6.80
CA ASN A 192 8.48 8.04 7.39
C ASN A 192 7.62 6.82 7.00
N GLU A 193 6.33 7.03 6.74
CA GLU A 193 5.40 5.99 6.31
C GLU A 193 5.65 5.60 4.84
N VAL A 194 6.11 6.53 4.00
CA VAL A 194 6.42 6.29 2.58
C VAL A 194 7.70 5.46 2.43
N ILE A 195 8.71 5.69 3.26
CA ILE A 195 9.95 4.89 3.26
C ILE A 195 9.64 3.46 3.72
N LEU A 196 8.84 3.30 4.77
CA LEU A 196 8.41 1.99 5.23
C LEU A 196 7.55 1.27 4.19
N LEU A 197 6.68 2.02 3.50
CA LEU A 197 5.87 1.53 2.40
C LEU A 197 6.70 1.06 1.23
N PHE A 198 7.71 1.83 0.84
CA PHE A 198 8.63 1.44 -0.21
C PHE A 198 9.35 0.14 0.16
N ILE A 199 9.84 0.03 1.40
CA ILE A 199 10.51 -1.18 1.87
C ILE A 199 9.54 -2.36 1.87
N ILE A 200 8.38 -2.23 2.52
CA ILE A 200 7.47 -3.37 2.73
C ILE A 200 6.69 -3.74 1.46
N HIS A 201 6.22 -2.78 0.67
CA HIS A 201 5.42 -3.05 -0.54
C HIS A 201 6.26 -3.77 -1.59
N ASP A 202 7.44 -3.25 -1.88
CA ASP A 202 8.30 -3.79 -2.92
C ASP A 202 8.92 -5.14 -2.49
N LEU A 203 9.27 -5.28 -1.19
CA LEU A 203 9.69 -6.56 -0.59
C LEU A 203 8.60 -7.64 -0.62
N LEU A 204 7.33 -7.29 -0.36
CA LEU A 204 6.24 -8.26 -0.23
C LEU A 204 5.62 -8.65 -1.57
N PHE A 205 5.57 -7.73 -2.53
CA PHE A 205 4.77 -7.91 -3.75
C PHE A 205 5.60 -8.00 -5.03
N GLY A 206 6.86 -7.53 -5.04
CA GLY A 206 7.72 -7.56 -6.24
C GLY A 206 7.13 -6.81 -7.45
N THR A 207 6.13 -5.96 -7.22
CA THR A 207 5.41 -5.21 -8.24
C THR A 207 5.97 -3.80 -8.34
N LYS A 208 6.28 -3.33 -9.56
CA LYS A 208 6.87 -2.01 -9.87
C LYS A 208 5.97 -0.84 -9.46
N ALA A 209 5.78 -0.60 -8.17
CA ALA A 209 5.03 0.57 -7.67
C ALA A 209 5.87 1.86 -7.70
N SER A 210 7.15 1.73 -8.01
CA SER A 210 8.06 2.86 -8.15
C SER A 210 8.91 2.77 -9.41
N TYR A 211 9.37 3.94 -9.89
CA TYR A 211 10.26 4.05 -11.04
C TYR A 211 11.56 4.76 -10.64
N TYR A 212 12.70 4.23 -11.11
CA TYR A 212 14.01 4.84 -10.99
C TYR A 212 14.37 5.57 -12.29
N TYR A 213 14.94 6.76 -12.18
CA TYR A 213 15.53 7.48 -13.30
C TYR A 213 17.02 7.74 -13.05
#